data_AF-A0A1H2FV61-F1
#
_entry.id   AF-A0A1H2FV61-F1
#
_cell.length_a   1.000
_cell.length_b   1.000
_cell.length_c   1.000
_cell.angle_alpha   90.00
_cell.angle_beta   90.00
_cell.angle_gamma   90.00
#
_symmetry.space_group_name_H-M   'P 1'
#
loop_
_entity.id
_entity.type
_entity.pdbx_description
1 polymer ?
#
loop_
_entity_poly.entity_id
_entity_poly.type
_entity_poly.pdbx_seq_one_letter_code
_entity_poly.pdbx_strand_id
1 'polypeptide(L)'
;MATILVLHGPNLNLLGTREPGVYGATTLADINADLEARAKACGHRLLHLQSNAEHLLIERIHAARGEGVDFIVINPAAFTHTSVALRDALLAVSIPFIEVHLSNVHKREPFRQHSYFSDVAVGVICGLGASGYRLALEAAIEQIQRP
;
A
#
# COMPACT_ATOMS: atom_id res chain seq x y z
N MET A 1 -13.35 -15.79 -4.80
CA MET A 1 -12.12 -15.18 -5.37
C MET A 1 -12.23 -13.69 -5.12
N ALA A 2 -11.37 -13.16 -4.25
CA ALA A 2 -11.35 -11.72 -3.92
C ALA A 2 -10.32 -10.96 -4.76
N THR A 3 -10.52 -9.65 -4.91
CA THR A 3 -9.61 -8.73 -5.59
C THR A 3 -8.96 -7.80 -4.58
N ILE A 4 -7.62 -7.81 -4.55
CA ILE A 4 -6.81 -6.95 -3.67
C ILE A 4 -6.12 -5.90 -4.53
N LEU A 5 -6.18 -4.64 -4.12
CA LEU A 5 -5.52 -3.53 -4.79
C LEU A 5 -4.30 -3.06 -3.99
N VAL A 6 -3.13 -3.06 -4.62
CA VAL A 6 -1.91 -2.51 -4.05
C VAL A 6 -1.64 -1.12 -4.62
N LEU A 7 -1.54 -0.11 -3.76
CA LEU A 7 -1.27 1.27 -4.14
C LEU A 7 0.10 1.72 -3.65
N HIS A 8 0.81 2.43 -4.53
CA HIS A 8 2.13 2.96 -4.26
C HIS A 8 2.16 4.47 -4.53
N GLY A 9 2.44 5.21 -3.48
CA GLY A 9 2.58 6.66 -3.50
C GLY A 9 3.85 7.15 -4.21
N PRO A 10 4.17 8.43 -4.02
CA PRO A 10 5.20 9.11 -4.79
C PRO A 10 6.60 8.58 -4.48
N ASN A 11 7.45 8.62 -5.50
CA ASN A 11 8.86 8.24 -5.51
C ASN A 11 9.17 6.74 -5.33
N LEU A 12 8.16 5.89 -5.09
CA LEU A 12 8.38 4.45 -4.97
C LEU A 12 8.81 3.79 -6.28
N ASN A 13 8.57 4.43 -7.43
CA ASN A 13 9.12 4.01 -8.72
C ASN A 13 10.66 4.06 -8.78
N LEU A 14 11.32 4.72 -7.83
CA LEU A 14 12.79 4.83 -7.76
C LEU A 14 13.46 3.71 -6.95
N LEU A 15 12.69 2.78 -6.36
CA LEU A 15 13.24 1.63 -5.64
C LEU A 15 14.21 0.82 -6.51
N GLY A 16 15.32 0.38 -5.91
CA GLY A 16 16.38 -0.37 -6.59
C GLY A 16 17.32 0.48 -7.45
N THR A 17 16.97 1.73 -7.78
CA THR A 17 17.82 2.63 -8.60
C THR A 17 18.58 3.67 -7.79
N ARG A 18 18.11 3.99 -6.57
CA ARG A 18 18.72 4.99 -5.68
C ARG A 18 19.47 4.33 -4.54
N GLU A 19 20.78 4.58 -4.46
CA GLU A 19 21.67 4.13 -3.37
C GLU A 19 21.47 2.64 -2.97
N PRO A 20 21.80 1.68 -3.86
CA PRO A 20 21.49 0.26 -3.66
C PRO A 20 22.06 -0.34 -2.35
N GLY A 21 23.18 0.22 -1.85
CA GLY A 21 23.77 -0.19 -0.58
C GLY A 21 22.95 0.17 0.66
N VAL A 22 22.02 1.12 0.56
CA VAL A 22 21.16 1.61 1.67
C VAL A 22 19.77 0.99 1.60
N TYR A 23 19.18 0.87 0.41
CA TYR A 23 17.79 0.44 0.22
C TYR A 23 17.63 -0.98 -0.34
N GLY A 24 18.73 -1.65 -0.66
CA GLY A 24 18.74 -2.92 -1.36
C GLY A 24 18.50 -2.78 -2.87
N ALA A 25 18.68 -3.88 -3.60
CA ALA A 25 18.48 -3.94 -5.04
C ALA A 25 17.01 -4.20 -5.46
N THR A 26 16.12 -4.44 -4.48
CA THR A 26 14.72 -4.77 -4.76
C THR A 26 14.00 -3.57 -5.40
N THR A 27 13.47 -3.78 -6.59
CA THR A 27 12.68 -2.78 -7.32
C THR A 27 11.20 -2.86 -6.94
N LEU A 28 10.42 -1.84 -7.31
CA LEU A 28 8.97 -1.90 -7.15
C LEU A 28 8.33 -3.00 -8.01
N ALA A 29 8.91 -3.29 -9.19
CA ALA A 29 8.46 -4.37 -10.05
C ALA A 29 8.64 -5.75 -9.38
N ASP A 30 9.76 -5.96 -8.68
CA ASP A 30 10.01 -7.20 -7.94
C ASP A 30 8.99 -7.39 -6.81
N ILE A 31 8.65 -6.31 -6.09
CA ILE A 31 7.62 -6.35 -5.04
C ILE A 31 6.27 -6.74 -5.66
N ASN A 32 5.86 -6.11 -6.76
CA ASN A 32 4.59 -6.43 -7.41
C ASN A 32 4.53 -7.88 -7.88
N ALA A 33 5.59 -8.37 -8.53
CA ALA A 33 5.65 -9.75 -9.01
C ALA A 33 5.53 -10.78 -7.87
N ASP A 34 6.20 -10.55 -6.73
CA ASP A 34 6.08 -11.42 -5.55
C ASP A 34 4.66 -11.40 -4.96
N LEU A 35 4.04 -10.21 -4.84
CA LEU A 35 2.68 -10.09 -4.31
C LEU A 35 1.65 -10.74 -5.24
N GLU A 36 1.75 -10.52 -6.55
CA GLU A 36 0.86 -11.16 -7.54
C GLU A 36 0.96 -12.68 -7.48
N ALA A 37 2.18 -13.22 -7.42
CA ALA A 37 2.40 -14.66 -7.33
C ALA A 37 1.76 -15.25 -6.05
N ARG A 38 1.91 -14.57 -4.90
CA ARG A 38 1.32 -14.98 -3.62
C ARG A 38 -0.20 -14.92 -3.62
N ALA A 39 -0.78 -13.81 -4.10
CA ALA A 39 -2.22 -13.65 -4.18
C ALA A 39 -2.84 -14.73 -5.09
N LYS A 40 -2.20 -14.98 -6.24
CA LYS A 40 -2.62 -16.04 -7.17
C LYS A 40 -2.52 -17.43 -6.54
N ALA A 41 -1.45 -17.72 -5.82
CA ALA A 41 -1.29 -19.00 -5.10
C ALA A 41 -2.39 -19.22 -4.05
N CYS A 42 -2.97 -18.13 -3.51
CA CYS A 42 -4.09 -18.18 -2.57
C CYS A 42 -5.47 -18.11 -3.26
N GLY A 43 -5.55 -18.13 -4.60
CA GLY A 43 -6.83 -18.08 -5.32
C GLY A 43 -7.48 -16.70 -5.37
N HIS A 44 -6.68 -15.63 -5.21
CA HIS A 44 -7.11 -14.24 -5.27
C HIS A 44 -6.50 -13.52 -6.48
N ARG A 45 -7.12 -12.41 -6.88
CA ARG A 45 -6.60 -11.49 -7.90
C ARG A 45 -5.89 -10.33 -7.20
N LEU A 46 -4.75 -9.92 -7.73
CA LEU A 46 -4.07 -8.71 -7.29
C LEU A 46 -4.02 -7.71 -8.45
N LEU A 47 -4.32 -6.46 -8.13
CA LEU A 47 -4.17 -5.30 -8.99
C LEU A 47 -3.15 -4.38 -8.33
N HIS A 48 -2.38 -3.62 -9.11
CA HIS A 48 -1.48 -2.63 -8.53
C HIS A 48 -1.46 -1.34 -9.35
N LEU A 49 -1.18 -0.22 -8.68
CA LEU A 49 -0.90 1.06 -9.33
C LEU A 49 0.12 1.86 -8.51
N GLN A 50 1.09 2.45 -9.20
CA GLN A 50 1.99 3.46 -8.64
C GLN A 50 1.71 4.79 -9.31
N SER A 51 1.71 5.87 -8.51
CA SER A 51 1.67 7.22 -9.06
C SER A 51 2.37 8.23 -8.16
N ASN A 52 3.02 9.20 -8.80
CA ASN A 52 3.55 10.40 -8.15
C ASN A 52 2.49 11.50 -8.03
N ALA A 53 1.38 11.37 -8.76
CA ALA A 53 0.27 12.31 -8.76
C ALA A 53 -0.84 11.81 -7.83
N GLU A 54 -1.22 12.66 -6.88
CA GLU A 54 -2.26 12.39 -5.88
C GLU A 54 -3.62 12.08 -6.54
N HIS A 55 -4.02 12.85 -7.55
CA HIS A 55 -5.30 12.66 -8.23
C HIS A 55 -5.43 11.28 -8.90
N LEU A 56 -4.36 10.72 -9.47
CA LEU A 56 -4.41 9.38 -10.07
C LEU A 56 -4.61 8.28 -9.01
N LEU A 57 -4.07 8.47 -7.79
CA LEU A 57 -4.32 7.55 -6.68
C LEU A 57 -5.77 7.66 -6.21
N ILE A 58 -6.32 8.88 -6.11
CA ILE A 58 -7.73 9.12 -5.77
C ILE A 58 -8.65 8.48 -6.82
N GLU A 59 -8.42 8.73 -8.10
CA GLU A 59 -9.18 8.13 -9.21
C GLU A 59 -9.14 6.61 -9.16
N ARG A 60 -7.95 6.04 -8.88
CA ARG A 60 -7.79 4.60 -8.75
C ARG A 60 -8.57 4.02 -7.56
N ILE A 61 -8.62 4.73 -6.44
CA ILE A 61 -9.42 4.37 -5.25
C ILE A 61 -10.91 4.40 -5.61
N HIS A 62 -11.39 5.47 -6.27
CA HIS A 62 -12.80 5.55 -6.68
C HIS A 62 -13.20 4.41 -7.63
N ALA A 63 -12.35 4.10 -8.61
CA ALA A 63 -12.58 2.99 -9.54
C ALA A 63 -12.65 1.63 -8.82
N ALA A 64 -11.86 1.43 -7.76
CA ALA A 64 -11.78 0.17 -7.00
C ALA A 64 -13.16 -0.29 -6.48
N ARG A 65 -14.03 0.65 -6.08
CA ARG A 65 -15.39 0.35 -5.63
C ARG A 65 -16.25 -0.29 -6.72
N GLY A 66 -16.18 0.25 -7.94
CA GLY A 66 -16.92 -0.29 -9.09
C GLY A 66 -16.36 -1.61 -9.61
N GLU A 67 -15.06 -1.85 -9.39
CA GLU A 67 -14.37 -3.09 -9.75
C GLU A 67 -14.59 -4.25 -8.77
N GLY A 68 -15.24 -3.99 -7.62
CA GLY A 68 -15.41 -4.99 -6.56
C GLY A 68 -14.09 -5.35 -5.89
N VAL A 69 -13.22 -4.36 -5.63
CA VAL A 69 -12.02 -4.55 -4.81
C VAL A 69 -12.43 -4.76 -3.36
N ASP A 70 -11.97 -5.85 -2.76
CA ASP A 70 -12.32 -6.27 -1.41
C ASP A 70 -11.37 -5.68 -0.35
N PHE A 71 -10.14 -5.34 -0.74
CA PHE A 71 -9.12 -4.84 0.20
C PHE A 71 -8.05 -3.99 -0.50
N ILE A 72 -7.53 -2.98 0.20
CA ILE A 72 -6.42 -2.15 -0.27
C ILE A 72 -5.16 -2.35 0.60
N VAL A 73 -4.02 -2.58 -0.03
CA VAL A 73 -2.70 -2.44 0.62
C VAL A 73 -2.06 -1.18 0.06
N ILE A 74 -1.81 -0.17 0.88
CA ILE A 74 -1.28 1.11 0.41
C ILE A 74 0.03 1.46 1.10
N ASN A 75 1.05 1.77 0.31
CA ASN A 75 2.19 2.54 0.77
C ASN A 75 2.02 3.97 0.26
N PRO A 76 1.45 4.89 1.06
CA PRO A 76 1.22 6.28 0.64
C PRO A 76 2.52 7.09 0.51
N ALA A 77 3.67 6.53 0.91
CA ALA A 77 4.95 7.23 0.95
C ALA A 77 4.81 8.60 1.65
N ALA A 78 5.25 9.68 0.99
CA ALA A 78 5.17 11.02 1.55
C ALA A 78 3.74 11.53 1.77
N PHE A 79 2.75 11.04 1.00
CA PHE A 79 1.37 11.51 1.12
C PHE A 79 0.73 11.14 2.44
N THR A 80 1.27 10.18 3.19
CA THR A 80 0.73 9.86 4.52
C THR A 80 0.70 11.06 5.45
N HIS A 81 1.69 11.96 5.30
CA HIS A 81 1.88 13.11 6.17
C HIS A 81 1.12 14.36 5.70
N THR A 82 0.50 14.33 4.52
CA THR A 82 0.00 15.56 3.88
C THR A 82 -1.40 15.43 3.27
N SER A 83 -1.81 14.23 2.84
CA SER A 83 -2.98 14.07 1.98
C SER A 83 -4.24 13.75 2.76
N VAL A 84 -4.99 14.79 3.10
CA VAL A 84 -6.38 14.64 3.57
C VAL A 84 -7.28 14.16 2.42
N ALA A 85 -7.02 14.57 1.19
CA ALA A 85 -7.81 14.18 0.03
C ALA A 85 -7.80 12.66 -0.22
N LEU A 86 -6.64 11.99 -0.08
CA LEU A 86 -6.55 10.53 -0.19
C LEU A 86 -7.20 9.82 1.00
N ARG A 87 -7.08 10.35 2.22
CA ARG A 87 -7.82 9.85 3.39
C ARG A 87 -9.31 9.83 3.10
N ASP A 88 -9.86 10.94 2.63
CA ASP A 88 -11.29 11.08 2.35
C ASP A 88 -11.73 10.16 1.20
N ALA A 89 -10.89 9.97 0.18
CA ALA A 89 -11.16 9.01 -0.89
C ALA A 89 -11.27 7.56 -0.37
N LEU A 90 -10.36 7.14 0.53
CA LEU A 90 -10.41 5.81 1.14
C LEU A 90 -11.68 5.62 1.99
N LEU A 91 -12.04 6.62 2.80
CA LEU A 91 -13.26 6.58 3.61
C LEU A 91 -14.53 6.53 2.74
N ALA A 92 -14.57 7.30 1.65
CA ALA A 92 -15.72 7.38 0.75
C ALA A 92 -16.03 6.06 0.01
N VAL A 93 -15.01 5.25 -0.28
CA VAL A 93 -15.21 3.93 -0.90
C VAL A 93 -15.48 2.82 0.12
N SER A 94 -15.15 3.04 1.39
CA SER A 94 -15.36 2.10 2.50
C SER A 94 -14.73 0.72 2.28
N ILE A 95 -13.63 0.67 1.53
CA ILE A 95 -12.82 -0.54 1.34
C ILE A 95 -11.76 -0.56 2.46
N PRO A 96 -11.66 -1.66 3.24
CA PRO A 96 -10.65 -1.76 4.30
C PRO A 96 -9.24 -1.70 3.72
N PHE A 97 -8.31 -1.09 4.45
CA PHE A 97 -6.94 -0.97 4.00
C PHE A 97 -5.89 -1.14 5.10
N ILE A 98 -4.70 -1.61 4.69
CA ILE A 98 -3.49 -1.64 5.52
C ILE A 98 -2.48 -0.64 4.96
N GLU A 99 -1.92 0.19 5.84
CA GLU A 99 -0.84 1.12 5.51
C GLU A 99 0.52 0.42 5.65
N VAL A 100 1.38 0.59 4.64
CA VAL A 100 2.72 -0.03 4.59
C VAL A 100 3.78 1.04 4.39
N HIS A 101 4.88 0.96 5.15
CA HIS A 101 6.08 1.75 4.95
C HIS A 101 7.32 0.87 4.92
N LEU A 102 8.13 1.00 3.86
CA LEU A 102 9.38 0.24 3.73
C LEU A 102 10.37 0.56 4.87
N SER A 103 10.56 1.85 5.17
CA SER A 103 11.42 2.34 6.24
C SER A 103 10.66 2.53 7.55
N ASN A 104 11.37 2.52 8.68
CA ASN A 104 10.77 2.88 9.96
C ASN A 104 10.57 4.41 10.01
N VAL A 105 9.34 4.86 9.80
CA VAL A 105 8.99 6.30 9.77
C VAL A 105 9.19 6.97 11.13
N HIS A 106 9.09 6.23 12.24
CA HIS A 106 9.27 6.77 13.59
C HIS A 106 10.74 7.06 13.95
N LYS A 107 11.70 6.48 13.22
CA LYS A 107 13.14 6.80 13.37
C LYS A 107 13.57 8.04 12.58
N ARG A 108 12.63 8.67 11.86
CA ARG A 108 12.90 9.80 10.97
C ARG A 108 12.46 11.12 11.62
N GLU A 109 12.41 12.18 10.82
CA GLU A 109 12.08 13.53 11.26
C GLU A 109 10.70 13.58 11.97
N PRO A 110 10.50 14.45 12.97
CA PRO A 110 9.25 14.50 13.75
C PRO A 110 7.98 14.65 12.91
N PHE A 111 8.03 15.38 11.79
CA PHE A 111 6.86 15.54 10.91
C PHE A 111 6.40 14.21 10.29
N ARG A 112 7.25 13.18 10.25
CA ARG A 112 6.90 11.85 9.73
C ARG A 112 6.19 10.95 10.72
N GLN A 113 6.05 11.41 11.97
CA GLN A 113 5.32 10.67 13.00
C GLN A 113 3.81 10.89 12.87
N HIS A 114 3.38 11.95 12.19
CA HIS A 114 1.97 12.22 11.90
C HIS A 114 1.54 11.54 10.59
N SER A 115 0.40 10.87 10.60
CA SER A 115 -0.24 10.25 9.45
C SER A 115 -1.73 10.60 9.44
N TYR A 116 -2.27 10.92 8.25
CA TYR A 116 -3.70 11.08 8.03
C TYR A 116 -4.44 9.76 7.75
N PHE A 117 -3.72 8.63 7.72
CA PHE A 117 -4.20 7.32 7.29
C PHE A 117 -4.20 6.32 8.45
N SER A 118 -3.20 6.38 9.33
CA SER A 118 -2.96 5.36 10.34
C SER A 118 -4.10 5.22 11.35
N ASP A 119 -4.86 6.29 11.60
CA ASP A 119 -6.01 6.29 12.51
C ASP A 119 -7.25 5.61 11.92
N VAL A 120 -7.33 5.49 10.59
CA VAL A 120 -8.46 4.89 9.87
C VAL A 120 -8.11 3.59 9.14
N ALA A 121 -6.84 3.19 9.17
CA ALA A 121 -6.37 1.91 8.64
C ALA A 121 -6.78 0.74 9.55
N VAL A 122 -6.93 -0.46 8.98
CA VAL A 122 -7.03 -1.71 9.76
C VAL A 122 -5.77 -1.92 10.61
N GLY A 123 -4.61 -1.60 10.02
CA GLY A 123 -3.32 -1.72 10.66
C GLY A 123 -2.23 -1.01 9.86
N VAL A 124 -1.09 -0.83 10.50
CA VAL A 124 0.09 -0.18 9.92
C VAL A 124 1.30 -1.08 10.09
N ILE A 125 2.05 -1.28 9.01
CA ILE A 125 3.32 -2.03 9.02
C ILE A 125 4.43 -1.10 8.54
N CYS A 126 5.42 -0.81 9.39
CA CYS A 126 6.55 0.05 9.01
C CYS A 126 7.90 -0.57 9.34
N GLY A 127 8.91 -0.28 8.51
CA GLY A 127 10.31 -0.59 8.80
C GLY A 127 10.76 -2.02 8.54
N LEU A 128 9.92 -2.83 7.89
CA LEU A 128 10.24 -4.23 7.54
C LEU A 128 10.62 -4.41 6.07
N GLY A 129 10.90 -3.31 5.35
CA GLY A 129 11.20 -3.35 3.92
C GLY A 129 10.09 -4.01 3.10
N ALA A 130 10.48 -4.70 2.02
CA ALA A 130 9.53 -5.39 1.14
C ALA A 130 8.68 -6.46 1.87
N SER A 131 9.20 -7.03 2.96
CA SER A 131 8.44 -7.99 3.78
C SER A 131 7.17 -7.39 4.38
N GLY A 132 7.13 -6.07 4.59
CA GLY A 132 5.93 -5.40 5.07
C GLY A 132 4.73 -5.54 4.12
N TYR A 133 4.96 -5.56 2.81
CA TYR A 133 3.89 -5.81 1.84
C TYR A 133 3.38 -7.25 1.89
N ARG A 134 4.28 -8.23 2.06
CA ARG A 134 3.91 -9.65 2.17
C ARG A 134 3.02 -9.88 3.40
N LEU A 135 3.43 -9.32 4.55
CA LEU A 135 2.65 -9.39 5.79
C LEU A 135 1.29 -8.70 5.65
N ALA A 136 1.23 -7.54 4.97
CA ALA A 136 -0.03 -6.85 4.70
C ALA A 136 -0.96 -7.67 3.80
N LEU A 137 -0.42 -8.33 2.77
CA LEU A 137 -1.19 -9.21 1.88
C LEU A 137 -1.73 -10.44 2.64
N GLU A 138 -0.91 -11.08 3.46
CA GLU A 138 -1.32 -12.21 4.31
C GLU A 138 -2.46 -11.79 5.26
N ALA A 139 -2.30 -10.66 5.96
CA ALA A 139 -3.34 -10.12 6.84
C ALA A 139 -4.63 -9.75 6.09
N ALA A 140 -4.53 -9.19 4.89
CA ALA A 140 -5.68 -8.89 4.04
C ALA A 140 -6.43 -10.16 3.63
N ILE A 141 -5.72 -11.20 3.21
CA ILE A 141 -6.32 -12.50 2.83
C ILE A 141 -7.04 -13.13 4.02
N GLU A 142 -6.40 -13.14 5.20
CA GLU A 142 -7.04 -13.65 6.41
C GLU A 142 -8.31 -12.88 6.76
N GLN A 143 -8.30 -11.55 6.63
CA GLN A 143 -9.47 -10.72 6.93
C GLN A 143 -10.61 -10.93 5.94
N ILE A 144 -10.30 -11.08 4.64
CA ILE A 144 -11.30 -11.39 3.61
C ILE A 144 -11.97 -12.76 3.86
N GLN A 145 -11.24 -13.71 4.45
CA GLN A 145 -11.75 -15.05 4.74
C GLN A 145 -12.55 -15.15 6.05
N ARG A 146 -12.57 -14.09 6.88
CA ARG A 146 -13.39 -14.09 8.09
C ARG A 146 -14.87 -14.02 7.70
N PRO A 147 -15.72 -14.85 8.32
CA PRO A 147 -17.16 -14.88 8.05
C PRO A 147 -17.87 -13.59 8.47
#